data_AF-A0A935D661-F1
#
_entry.id   AF-A0A935D661-F1
#
_cell.length_a   1.000
_cell.length_b   1.000
_cell.length_c   1.000
_cell.angle_alpha   90.00
_cell.angle_beta   90.00
_cell.angle_gamma   90.00
#
_symmetry.space_group_name_H-M   'P 1'
#
loop_
_entity.id
_entity.type
_entity.pdbx_description
1 polymer ?
#
loop_
_entity_poly.entity_id
_entity_poly.type
_entity_poly.pdbx_seq_one_letter_code
_entity_poly.pdbx_strand_id
1 'polypeptide(L)'
;MPLLARTARWLARTFPRHVAMPSHAFEAYPRSPRVVVLLTLAQQDALAYGQLHATPERVMLAALEDPGVSAHVAERGADPERLRSELLIALASREVALEARAIPRPERTQHTLGQALERMRRRGAQTLSRGDLLAGLATTEGATSRLLAALAIAPTELDSDAESPLPPAADAAAARVRVYVLNDDVSTMDDVMRILEQGFRLPVRTACHRTLATHHLGHAEVGEYSRSEATTLLDAAARHAKARGSGVRFFVAQAA
;
A
#
# COMPACT_ATOMS: atom_id res chain seq x y z
N MET A 1 28.10 8.77 1.00
CA MET A 1 27.49 7.43 1.15
C MET A 1 26.69 7.23 2.47
N PRO A 2 25.52 7.86 2.69
CA PRO A 2 24.68 7.54 3.86
C PRO A 2 23.32 6.88 3.55
N LEU A 3 22.82 6.95 2.31
CA LEU A 3 21.50 6.40 1.92
C LEU A 3 21.52 4.87 1.80
N LEU A 4 22.53 4.29 1.14
CA LEU A 4 22.64 2.83 0.92
C LEU A 4 22.74 2.04 2.23
N ALA A 5 23.44 2.57 3.25
CA ALA A 5 23.56 1.92 4.56
C ALA A 5 22.30 2.03 5.44
N ARG A 6 21.41 3.00 5.15
CA ARG A 6 20.08 3.09 5.78
C ARG A 6 19.09 2.16 5.11
N THR A 7 19.09 2.05 3.77
CA THR A 7 18.22 1.10 3.06
C THR A 7 18.63 -0.34 3.30
N ALA A 8 19.92 -0.68 3.36
CA ALA A 8 20.36 -2.05 3.67
C ALA A 8 20.00 -2.46 5.11
N ARG A 9 20.12 -1.55 6.09
CA ARG A 9 19.65 -1.80 7.46
C ARG A 9 18.13 -1.83 7.58
N TRP A 10 17.41 -1.07 6.77
CA TRP A 10 15.96 -1.14 6.66
C TRP A 10 15.55 -2.51 6.08
N LEU A 11 16.03 -2.89 4.91
CA LEU A 11 15.78 -4.20 4.29
C LEU A 11 16.08 -5.39 5.22
N ALA A 12 17.22 -5.38 5.91
CA ALA A 12 17.60 -6.44 6.85
C ALA A 12 16.72 -6.50 8.12
N ARG A 13 16.04 -5.41 8.49
CA ARG A 13 15.08 -5.35 9.61
C ARG A 13 13.62 -5.54 9.16
N THR A 14 13.29 -5.14 7.94
CA THR A 14 11.93 -5.07 7.39
C THR A 14 11.48 -6.42 6.79
N PHE A 15 12.42 -7.31 6.46
CA PHE A 15 12.14 -8.68 6.04
C PHE A 15 12.70 -9.74 7.03
N PRO A 16 12.25 -9.79 8.31
CA PRO A 16 12.52 -10.96 9.14
C PRO A 16 11.87 -12.18 8.50
N ARG A 17 12.58 -13.31 8.45
CA ARG A 17 12.13 -14.52 7.75
C ARG A 17 10.81 -15.11 8.25
N HIS A 18 10.29 -14.72 9.42
CA HIS A 18 8.90 -14.95 9.83
C HIS A 18 8.52 -13.93 10.92
N VAL A 19 7.56 -13.05 10.65
CA VAL A 19 6.90 -12.24 11.69
C VAL A 19 5.56 -12.90 11.99
N ALA A 20 5.47 -13.60 13.11
CA ALA A 20 4.21 -14.16 13.60
C ALA A 20 3.29 -13.01 14.05
N MET A 21 2.17 -12.84 13.35
CA MET A 21 1.10 -11.94 13.80
C MET A 21 0.42 -12.59 15.02
N PRO A 22 0.31 -11.92 16.18
CA PRO A 22 -0.32 -12.54 17.34
C PRO A 22 -1.84 -12.53 17.17
N SER A 23 -2.36 -13.66 16.70
CA SER A 23 -3.64 -14.28 17.04
C SER A 23 -3.99 -15.26 15.92
N HIS A 24 -3.84 -16.55 16.23
CA HIS A 24 -4.25 -17.66 15.35
C HIS A 24 -5.70 -17.55 14.87
N ALA A 25 -6.55 -16.77 15.55
CA ALA A 25 -7.94 -16.56 15.15
C ALA A 25 -8.09 -15.74 13.85
N PHE A 26 -7.14 -14.85 13.51
CA PHE A 26 -7.22 -14.05 12.29
C PHE A 26 -6.56 -14.71 11.08
N GLU A 27 -5.65 -15.67 11.30
CA GLU A 27 -5.00 -16.44 10.22
C GLU A 27 -5.97 -17.39 9.50
N ALA A 28 -7.09 -17.73 10.14
CA ALA A 28 -8.09 -18.65 9.61
C ALA A 28 -9.00 -18.05 8.51
N TYR A 29 -8.96 -16.73 8.28
CA TYR A 29 -9.84 -16.08 7.30
C TYR A 29 -9.10 -15.77 6.00
N PRO A 30 -9.63 -16.19 4.83
CA PRO A 30 -9.13 -15.74 3.54
C PRO A 30 -9.16 -14.22 3.45
N ARG A 31 -8.10 -13.62 2.92
CA ARG A 31 -7.96 -12.17 2.71
C ARG A 31 -7.77 -11.91 1.24
N SER A 32 -8.36 -10.84 0.73
CA SER A 32 -8.08 -10.44 -0.65
C SER A 32 -6.59 -10.06 -0.76
N PRO A 33 -5.96 -10.25 -1.94
CA PRO A 33 -4.55 -9.92 -2.10
C PRO A 33 -4.25 -8.44 -1.77
N ARG A 34 -5.21 -7.53 -2.01
CA ARG A 34 -5.10 -6.12 -1.60
C ARG A 34 -5.05 -5.95 -0.09
N VAL A 35 -5.92 -6.64 0.67
CA VAL A 35 -5.85 -6.61 2.14
C VAL A 35 -4.50 -7.10 2.64
N VAL A 36 -3.94 -8.15 2.01
CA VAL A 36 -2.59 -8.65 2.33
C VAL A 36 -1.53 -7.56 2.09
N VAL A 37 -1.55 -6.89 0.94
CA VAL A 37 -0.64 -5.77 0.63
C VAL A 37 -0.73 -4.67 1.70
N LEU A 38 -1.95 -4.21 2.01
CA LEU A 38 -2.17 -3.11 2.95
C LEU A 38 -1.67 -3.44 4.37
N LEU A 39 -2.02 -4.63 4.88
CA LEU A 39 -1.59 -5.06 6.21
C LEU A 39 -0.08 -5.28 6.27
N THR A 40 0.52 -5.82 5.20
CA THR A 40 1.97 -6.02 5.11
C THR A 40 2.71 -4.69 5.16
N LEU A 41 2.29 -3.71 4.36
CA LEU A 41 2.88 -2.37 4.36
C LEU A 41 2.73 -1.67 5.71
N ALA A 42 1.55 -1.73 6.30
CA ALA A 42 1.29 -1.13 7.61
C ALA A 42 2.17 -1.76 8.69
N GLN A 43 2.39 -3.08 8.64
CA GLN A 43 3.24 -3.81 9.57
C GLN A 43 4.72 -3.48 9.36
N GLN A 44 5.20 -3.42 8.12
CA GLN A 44 6.57 -3.00 7.80
C GLN A 44 6.84 -1.57 8.27
N ASP A 45 5.88 -0.68 8.08
CA ASP A 45 5.94 0.70 8.54
C ASP A 45 5.97 0.77 10.08
N ALA A 46 5.16 -0.01 10.80
CA ALA A 46 5.25 -0.12 12.26
C ALA A 46 6.65 -0.60 12.72
N LEU A 47 7.17 -1.66 12.11
CA LEU A 47 8.49 -2.22 12.47
C LEU A 47 9.63 -1.22 12.25
N ALA A 48 9.54 -0.39 11.19
CA ALA A 48 10.52 0.65 10.93
C ALA A 48 10.61 1.70 12.06
N TYR A 49 9.54 1.87 12.83
CA TYR A 49 9.46 2.75 14.01
C TYR A 49 9.55 1.97 15.33
N GLY A 50 10.03 0.71 15.30
CA GLY A 50 10.19 -0.11 16.51
C GLY A 50 8.88 -0.60 17.13
N GLN A 51 7.76 -0.51 16.39
CA GLN A 51 6.46 -0.99 16.86
C GLN A 51 6.25 -2.44 16.42
N LEU A 52 5.79 -3.28 17.34
CA LEU A 52 5.52 -4.70 17.05
C LEU A 52 4.27 -4.91 16.19
N HIS A 53 3.34 -3.94 16.17
CA HIS A 53 2.06 -4.06 15.48
C HIS A 53 1.71 -2.78 14.72
N ALA A 54 1.18 -2.94 13.52
CA ALA A 54 0.54 -1.85 12.78
C ALA A 54 -0.62 -1.23 13.59
N THR A 55 -0.73 0.09 13.61
CA THR A 55 -1.91 0.80 14.17
C THR A 55 -2.96 1.07 13.09
N PRO A 56 -4.22 1.39 13.43
CA PRO A 56 -5.23 1.81 12.46
C PRO A 56 -4.78 2.97 11.56
N GLU A 57 -3.99 3.91 12.10
CA GLU A 57 -3.44 5.03 11.33
C GLU A 57 -2.44 4.55 10.28
N ARG A 58 -1.57 3.59 10.61
CA ARG A 58 -0.62 3.01 9.63
C ARG A 58 -1.31 2.17 8.57
N VAL A 59 -2.38 1.46 8.93
CA VAL A 59 -3.22 0.74 7.94
C VAL A 59 -3.88 1.73 6.99
N MET A 60 -4.41 2.84 7.50
CA MET A 60 -4.99 3.89 6.66
C MET A 60 -3.93 4.56 5.77
N LEU A 61 -2.74 4.85 6.30
CA LEU A 61 -1.64 5.38 5.50
C LEU A 61 -1.23 4.41 4.38
N ALA A 62 -1.20 3.10 4.64
CA ALA A 62 -0.97 2.10 3.60
C ALA A 62 -2.12 2.10 2.57
N ALA A 63 -3.37 2.26 3.01
CA ALA A 63 -4.51 2.35 2.11
C ALA A 63 -4.44 3.57 1.19
N LEU A 64 -3.95 4.72 1.65
CA LEU A 64 -3.76 5.91 0.81
C LEU A 64 -2.61 5.81 -0.20
N GLU A 65 -1.81 4.75 -0.16
CA GLU A 65 -0.86 4.46 -1.25
C GLU A 65 -1.57 3.75 -2.42
N ASP A 66 -2.72 3.12 -2.19
CA ASP A 66 -3.54 2.48 -3.22
C ASP A 66 -4.23 3.58 -4.07
N PRO A 67 -4.01 3.63 -5.40
CA PRO A 67 -4.61 4.64 -6.26
C PRO A 67 -6.13 4.66 -6.22
N GLY A 68 -6.77 3.50 -6.09
CA GLY A 68 -8.23 3.39 -6.06
C GLY A 68 -8.81 3.98 -4.77
N VAL A 69 -8.15 3.77 -3.63
CA VAL A 69 -8.55 4.41 -2.36
C VAL A 69 -8.34 5.92 -2.43
N SER A 70 -7.19 6.38 -2.93
CA SER A 70 -6.89 7.81 -3.04
C SER A 70 -7.81 8.53 -4.02
N ALA A 71 -8.11 7.93 -5.17
CA ALA A 71 -9.09 8.45 -6.12
C ALA A 71 -10.47 8.57 -5.48
N HIS A 72 -10.90 7.53 -4.75
CA HIS A 72 -12.20 7.56 -4.07
C HIS A 72 -12.28 8.62 -2.97
N VAL A 73 -11.21 8.84 -2.21
CA VAL A 73 -11.11 9.95 -1.25
C VAL A 73 -11.24 11.31 -1.96
N ALA A 74 -10.57 11.47 -3.10
CA ALA A 74 -10.63 12.68 -3.92
C ALA A 74 -12.02 12.94 -4.51
N GLU A 75 -12.70 11.91 -5.00
CA GLU A 75 -14.08 11.97 -5.51
C GLU A 75 -15.08 12.46 -4.45
N ARG A 76 -14.79 12.23 -3.17
CA ARG A 76 -15.58 12.75 -2.04
C ARG A 76 -15.19 14.16 -1.59
N GLY A 77 -14.36 14.85 -2.36
CA GLY A 77 -13.97 16.24 -2.11
C GLY A 77 -12.90 16.42 -1.04
N ALA A 78 -12.23 15.34 -0.62
CA ALA A 78 -11.11 15.43 0.30
C ALA A 78 -9.77 15.30 -0.42
N ASP A 79 -8.76 15.97 0.12
CA ASP A 79 -7.39 15.88 -0.39
C ASP A 79 -6.67 14.67 0.26
N PRO A 80 -6.31 13.63 -0.50
CA PRO A 80 -5.59 12.47 0.03
C PRO A 80 -4.24 12.83 0.66
N GLU A 81 -3.53 13.83 0.14
CA GLU A 81 -2.23 14.28 0.67
C GLU A 81 -2.37 15.01 2.00
N ARG A 82 -3.42 15.84 2.12
CA ARG A 82 -3.78 16.45 3.39
C ARG A 82 -4.14 15.37 4.42
N LEU A 83 -4.97 14.41 4.04
CA LEU A 83 -5.36 13.31 4.92
C LEU A 83 -4.14 12.49 5.39
N ARG A 84 -3.19 12.21 4.48
CA ARG A 84 -1.91 11.56 4.80
C ARG A 84 -1.11 12.38 5.81
N SER A 85 -1.03 13.70 5.60
CA SER A 85 -0.32 14.61 6.51
C SER A 85 -0.93 14.62 7.91
N GLU A 86 -2.26 14.69 8.01
CA GLU A 86 -2.98 14.65 9.29
C GLU A 86 -2.78 13.32 10.03
N LEU A 87 -2.75 12.18 9.31
CA LEU A 87 -2.43 10.87 9.88
C LEU A 87 -0.99 10.78 10.39
N LEU A 88 -0.02 11.33 9.65
CA LEU A 88 1.38 11.37 10.07
C LEU A 88 1.56 12.23 11.33
N ILE A 89 0.88 13.37 11.43
CA ILE A 89 0.87 14.22 12.63
C ILE A 89 0.28 13.46 13.82
N ALA A 90 -0.83 12.74 13.61
CA ALA A 90 -1.46 11.93 14.66
C ALA A 90 -0.54 10.80 15.16
N LEU A 91 0.18 10.14 14.24
CA LEU A 91 1.18 9.12 14.58
C LEU A 91 2.35 9.69 15.38
N ALA A 92 2.94 10.79 14.92
CA ALA A 92 4.05 11.43 15.63
C ALA A 92 3.64 11.86 17.06
N SER A 93 2.45 12.44 17.20
CA SER A 93 1.90 12.83 18.51
C SER A 93 1.71 11.63 19.42
N ARG A 94 1.28 10.50 18.87
CA ARG A 94 1.08 9.25 19.60
C ARG A 94 2.41 8.61 20.01
N GLU A 95 3.42 8.66 19.15
CA GLU A 95 4.75 8.12 19.44
C GLU A 95 5.39 8.84 20.63
N VAL A 96 5.33 10.18 20.64
CA VAL A 96 5.76 10.98 21.80
C VAL A 96 5.00 10.58 23.08
N ALA A 97 3.69 10.35 22.98
CA ALA A 97 2.88 9.94 24.13
C ALA A 97 3.18 8.51 24.62
N LEU A 98 3.57 7.60 23.73
CA LEU A 98 3.96 6.22 24.05
C LEU A 98 5.38 6.16 24.62
N GLU A 99 6.32 6.96 24.12
CA GLU A 99 7.64 7.09 24.76
C GLU A 99 7.51 7.59 26.20
N ALA A 100 6.55 8.48 26.46
CA ALA A 100 6.23 8.97 27.79
C ALA A 100 5.46 7.96 28.68
N ARG A 101 4.88 6.89 28.11
CA ARG A 101 4.05 5.90 28.84
C ARG A 101 4.43 4.48 28.45
N ALA A 102 5.02 3.72 29.38
CA ALA A 102 5.42 2.32 29.22
C ALA A 102 4.26 1.31 29.07
N ILE A 103 3.24 1.61 28.28
CA ILE A 103 2.06 0.77 28.09
C ILE A 103 2.02 0.26 26.64
N PRO A 104 2.26 -1.04 26.41
CA PRO A 104 2.06 -1.64 25.10
C PRO A 104 0.56 -1.85 24.88
N ARG A 105 -0.02 -1.41 23.74
CA ARG A 105 -1.38 -1.84 23.36
C ARG A 105 -1.55 -2.18 21.88
N PRO A 106 -1.64 -3.49 21.56
CA PRO A 106 -2.14 -4.06 20.29
C PRO A 106 -3.67 -3.98 20.10
N GLU A 107 -4.43 -3.62 21.14
CA GLU A 107 -5.89 -3.84 21.22
C GLU A 107 -6.69 -3.17 20.09
N ARG A 108 -6.26 -1.98 19.62
CA ARG A 108 -7.04 -1.22 18.63
C ARG A 108 -7.04 -1.87 17.25
N THR A 109 -5.90 -2.38 16.79
CA THR A 109 -5.82 -3.01 15.46
C THR A 109 -6.51 -4.36 15.44
N GLN A 110 -6.42 -5.12 16.53
CA GLN A 110 -7.20 -6.36 16.68
C GLN A 110 -8.71 -6.07 16.70
N HIS A 111 -9.12 -4.99 17.37
CA HIS A 111 -10.52 -4.54 17.35
C HIS A 111 -10.98 -4.14 15.94
N THR A 112 -10.18 -3.36 15.21
CA THR A 112 -10.42 -3.01 13.81
C THR A 112 -10.62 -4.26 12.95
N LEU A 113 -9.70 -5.23 13.05
CA LEU A 113 -9.80 -6.47 12.28
C LEU A 113 -11.03 -7.29 12.68
N GLY A 114 -11.39 -7.30 13.97
CA GLY A 114 -12.62 -7.93 14.46
C GLY A 114 -13.88 -7.30 13.85
N GLN A 115 -13.95 -5.96 13.80
CA GLN A 115 -15.05 -5.24 13.17
C GLN A 115 -15.12 -5.49 11.65
N ALA A 116 -13.97 -5.53 10.98
CA ALA A 116 -13.87 -5.83 9.56
C ALA A 116 -14.36 -7.25 9.23
N LEU A 117 -13.94 -8.25 10.01
CA LEU A 117 -14.41 -9.64 9.85
C LEU A 117 -15.91 -9.80 10.13
N GLU A 118 -16.42 -9.13 11.15
CA GLU A 118 -17.86 -9.15 11.45
C GLU A 118 -18.69 -8.60 10.28
N ARG A 119 -18.19 -7.53 9.63
CA ARG A 119 -18.83 -6.97 8.44
C ARG A 119 -18.79 -7.94 7.25
N MET A 120 -17.63 -8.54 6.98
CA MET A 120 -17.46 -9.57 5.94
C MET A 120 -18.50 -10.69 6.13
N ARG A 121 -18.65 -11.19 7.37
CA ARG A 121 -19.64 -12.24 7.71
C ARG A 121 -21.08 -11.79 7.49
N ARG A 122 -21.45 -10.57 7.89
CA ARG A 122 -22.82 -10.04 7.68
C ARG A 122 -23.21 -9.93 6.22
N ARG A 123 -22.24 -9.70 5.33
CA ARG A 123 -22.42 -9.70 3.88
C ARG A 123 -22.45 -11.11 3.28
N GLY A 124 -22.14 -12.14 4.04
CA GLY A 124 -22.00 -13.52 3.56
C GLY A 124 -20.73 -13.75 2.73
N ALA A 125 -19.75 -12.85 2.79
CA ALA A 125 -18.49 -12.97 2.08
C ALA A 125 -17.55 -13.98 2.79
N GLN A 126 -16.78 -14.73 1.99
CA GLN A 126 -15.77 -15.68 2.49
C GLN A 126 -14.37 -15.09 2.58
N THR A 127 -14.17 -13.94 1.93
CA THR A 127 -12.87 -13.29 1.81
C THR A 127 -12.98 -11.87 2.35
N LEU A 128 -12.07 -11.51 3.27
CA LEU A 128 -12.00 -10.17 3.81
C LEU A 128 -11.51 -9.22 2.70
N SER A 129 -12.36 -8.28 2.32
CA SER A 129 -12.07 -7.31 1.26
C SER A 129 -11.48 -6.01 1.81
N ARG A 130 -10.97 -5.18 0.91
CA ARG A 130 -10.45 -3.85 1.26
C ARG A 130 -11.53 -2.97 1.89
N GLY A 131 -12.75 -2.97 1.35
CA GLY A 131 -13.87 -2.20 1.90
C GLY A 131 -14.27 -2.68 3.29
N ASP A 132 -14.24 -3.99 3.56
CA ASP A 132 -14.48 -4.51 4.92
C ASP A 132 -13.43 -4.01 5.92
N LEU A 133 -12.14 -4.00 5.53
CA LEU A 133 -11.04 -3.47 6.34
C LEU A 133 -11.21 -1.96 6.61
N LEU A 134 -11.49 -1.18 5.58
CA LEU A 134 -11.68 0.27 5.69
C LEU A 134 -12.92 0.63 6.51
N ALA A 135 -13.99 -0.18 6.44
CA ALA A 135 -15.14 -0.05 7.33
C ALA A 135 -14.76 -0.25 8.81
N GLY A 136 -13.99 -1.30 9.10
CA GLY A 136 -13.50 -1.57 10.45
C GLY A 136 -12.64 -0.43 11.00
N LEU A 137 -11.83 0.20 10.14
CA LEU A 137 -11.04 1.39 10.51
C LEU A 137 -11.93 2.58 10.84
N ALA A 138 -12.97 2.81 10.04
CA ALA A 138 -13.91 3.91 10.26
C ALA A 138 -14.70 3.77 11.58
N THR A 139 -14.90 2.55 12.06
CA THR A 139 -15.62 2.26 13.31
C THR A 139 -14.72 2.13 14.55
N THR A 140 -13.39 2.19 14.40
CA THR A 140 -12.45 2.09 15.52
C THR A 140 -12.10 3.49 16.06
N GLU A 141 -12.20 3.73 17.37
CA GLU A 141 -11.81 5.02 17.97
C GLU A 141 -10.36 5.43 17.61
N GLY A 142 -10.17 6.65 17.12
CA GLY A 142 -8.84 7.17 16.80
C GLY A 142 -8.81 8.36 15.86
N ALA A 143 -7.63 8.69 15.34
CA ALA A 143 -7.51 9.69 14.29
C ALA A 143 -8.16 9.19 12.99
N THR A 144 -7.92 7.94 12.61
CA THR A 144 -8.47 7.33 11.40
C THR A 144 -9.99 7.44 11.31
N SER A 145 -10.74 7.04 12.35
CA SER A 145 -12.21 7.12 12.32
C SER A 145 -12.71 8.55 12.24
N ARG A 146 -12.12 9.50 12.97
CA ARG A 146 -12.50 10.91 12.90
C ARG A 146 -12.29 11.48 11.50
N LEU A 147 -11.18 11.13 10.86
CA LEU A 147 -10.86 11.59 9.52
C LEU A 147 -11.76 10.93 8.47
N LEU A 148 -12.02 9.63 8.57
CA LEU A 148 -12.91 8.91 7.66
C LEU A 148 -14.38 9.32 7.81
N ALA A 149 -14.84 9.62 9.03
CA ALA A 149 -16.20 10.07 9.29
C ALA A 149 -16.55 11.36 8.53
N ALA A 150 -15.56 12.24 8.31
CA ALA A 150 -15.74 13.45 7.53
C ALA A 150 -15.94 13.19 6.03
N LEU A 151 -15.55 12.02 5.52
CA LEU A 151 -15.58 11.69 4.09
C LEU A 151 -16.88 11.03 3.63
N ALA A 152 -17.73 10.61 4.58
CA ALA A 152 -18.99 9.89 4.31
C ALA A 152 -18.84 8.73 3.29
N ILE A 153 -17.66 8.09 3.26
CA ILE A 153 -17.37 7.01 2.31
C ILE A 153 -18.12 5.76 2.73
N ALA A 154 -19.00 5.26 1.86
CA ALA A 154 -19.62 3.96 2.06
C ALA A 154 -18.55 2.88 1.80
N PRO A 155 -18.22 2.02 2.77
CA PRO A 155 -17.13 1.06 2.59
C PRO A 155 -17.33 0.06 1.44
N THR A 156 -18.58 -0.14 1.01
CA THR A 156 -18.95 -0.95 -0.16
C THR A 156 -18.48 -0.36 -1.48
N GLU A 157 -18.20 0.94 -1.55
CA GLU A 157 -17.71 1.60 -2.76
C GLU A 157 -16.19 1.43 -2.92
N LEU A 158 -15.48 1.17 -1.82
CA LEU A 158 -14.04 0.87 -1.80
C LEU A 158 -13.75 -0.60 -2.14
N ASP A 159 -14.80 -1.37 -2.36
CA ASP A 159 -14.83 -2.82 -2.45
C ASP A 159 -14.68 -3.35 -3.88
N SER A 160 -14.23 -2.51 -4.81
CA SER A 160 -13.84 -2.90 -6.17
C SER A 160 -12.58 -3.77 -6.19
N ASP A 161 -12.56 -4.84 -5.38
CA ASP A 161 -11.52 -5.87 -5.29
C ASP A 161 -11.46 -6.76 -6.54
N ALA A 162 -12.31 -6.51 -7.54
CA ALA A 162 -12.08 -7.03 -8.88
C ALA A 162 -10.66 -6.64 -9.30
N GLU A 163 -9.85 -7.64 -9.64
CA GLU A 163 -8.62 -7.42 -10.42
C GLU A 163 -9.01 -6.51 -11.57
N SER A 164 -8.56 -5.26 -11.51
CA SER A 164 -8.82 -4.36 -12.61
C SER A 164 -8.02 -4.93 -13.77
N PRO A 165 -8.66 -5.36 -14.86
CA PRO A 165 -7.91 -5.78 -16.02
C PRO A 165 -6.98 -4.64 -16.42
N LEU A 166 -5.81 -4.99 -16.95
CA LEU A 166 -4.92 -3.98 -17.49
C LEU A 166 -5.72 -3.12 -18.50
N PRO A 167 -5.65 -1.78 -18.40
CA PRO A 167 -6.32 -0.94 -19.38
C PRO A 167 -5.79 -1.23 -20.79
N PRO A 168 -6.51 -0.85 -21.86
CA PRO A 168 -6.01 -1.03 -23.21
C PRO A 168 -4.66 -0.34 -23.39
N ALA A 169 -3.82 -0.93 -24.25
CA ALA A 169 -2.52 -0.35 -24.58
C ALA A 169 -2.70 1.06 -25.15
N ALA A 170 -1.82 1.99 -24.76
CA ALA A 170 -1.89 3.36 -25.23
C ALA A 170 -1.60 3.43 -26.75
N ASP A 171 -2.46 4.14 -27.50
CA ASP A 171 -2.16 4.54 -28.88
C ASP A 171 -0.90 5.39 -28.90
N ALA A 172 -0.01 5.21 -29.88
CA ALA A 172 1.18 6.03 -30.13
C ALA A 172 0.93 7.55 -30.01
N ALA A 173 -0.26 8.01 -30.41
CA ALA A 173 -0.65 9.42 -30.36
C ALA A 173 -1.07 9.94 -28.96
N ALA A 174 -1.24 9.07 -27.96
CA ALA A 174 -1.68 9.47 -26.63
C ALA A 174 -0.68 10.42 -25.94
N ALA A 175 -1.14 11.61 -25.57
CA ALA A 175 -0.31 12.62 -24.90
C ALA A 175 0.06 12.23 -23.47
N ARG A 176 -0.87 11.59 -22.75
CA ARG A 176 -0.70 11.08 -21.39
C ARG A 176 -0.91 9.57 -21.38
N VAL A 177 -0.09 8.87 -20.61
CA VAL A 177 -0.11 7.41 -20.52
C VAL A 177 0.08 6.99 -19.07
N ARG A 178 -0.45 5.82 -18.73
CA ARG A 178 -0.20 5.16 -17.45
C ARG A 178 0.81 4.04 -17.63
N VAL A 179 1.78 3.95 -16.74
CA VAL A 179 2.80 2.90 -16.77
C VAL A 179 2.48 1.89 -15.67
N TYR A 180 2.46 0.61 -16.03
CA TYR A 180 2.26 -0.50 -15.11
C TYR A 180 3.53 -1.35 -15.05
N VAL A 181 3.88 -1.83 -13.87
CA VAL A 181 4.87 -2.89 -13.68
C VAL A 181 4.13 -4.22 -13.63
N LEU A 182 4.66 -5.23 -14.31
CA LEU A 182 4.08 -6.57 -14.40
C LEU A 182 4.88 -7.57 -13.58
N ASN A 183 4.19 -8.50 -12.96
CA ASN A 183 4.81 -9.62 -12.27
C ASN A 183 5.50 -10.56 -13.28
N ASP A 184 6.59 -11.15 -12.84
CA ASP A 184 7.30 -12.22 -13.54
C ASP A 184 7.85 -13.21 -12.50
N ASP A 185 8.15 -14.44 -12.93
CA ASP A 185 8.54 -15.53 -12.03
C ASP A 185 10.04 -15.52 -11.65
N VAL A 186 10.81 -14.56 -12.15
CA VAL A 186 12.27 -14.56 -12.09
C VAL A 186 12.81 -13.40 -11.25
N SER A 187 12.20 -12.22 -11.34
CA SER A 187 12.64 -11.01 -10.65
C SER A 187 12.37 -11.08 -9.16
N THR A 188 13.37 -10.70 -8.36
CA THR A 188 13.18 -10.61 -6.91
C THR A 188 12.45 -9.33 -6.52
N MET A 189 11.79 -9.33 -5.36
CA MET A 189 11.14 -8.12 -4.83
C MET A 189 12.13 -6.96 -4.63
N ASP A 190 13.37 -7.24 -4.19
CA ASP A 190 14.38 -6.19 -4.02
C ASP A 190 14.76 -5.58 -5.37
N ASP A 191 14.94 -6.39 -6.41
CA ASP A 191 15.23 -5.89 -7.75
C ASP A 191 14.14 -4.97 -8.26
N VAL A 192 12.87 -5.42 -8.21
CA VAL A 192 11.72 -4.63 -8.65
C VAL A 192 11.65 -3.32 -7.85
N MET A 193 11.78 -3.38 -6.53
CA MET A 193 11.74 -2.19 -5.68
C MET A 193 12.86 -1.20 -6.04
N ARG A 194 14.08 -1.66 -6.29
CA ARG A 194 15.21 -0.80 -6.69
C ARG A 194 15.03 -0.20 -8.09
N ILE A 195 14.44 -0.95 -9.01
CA ILE A 195 14.14 -0.46 -10.36
C ILE A 195 13.08 0.65 -10.30
N LEU A 196 12.06 0.49 -9.46
CA LEU A 196 11.05 1.52 -9.22
C LEU A 196 11.63 2.76 -8.51
N GLU A 197 12.45 2.56 -7.48
CA GLU A 197 13.11 3.66 -6.74
C GLU A 197 14.07 4.46 -7.64
N GLN A 198 14.90 3.79 -8.45
CA GLN A 198 15.96 4.45 -9.19
C GLN A 198 15.54 4.85 -10.61
N GLY A 199 14.81 3.97 -11.31
CA GLY A 199 14.34 4.19 -12.68
C GLY A 199 13.19 5.19 -12.73
N PHE A 200 12.18 5.00 -11.88
CA PHE A 200 11.01 5.88 -11.81
C PHE A 200 11.12 6.97 -10.74
N ARG A 201 12.20 6.99 -9.95
CA ARG A 201 12.43 7.96 -8.87
C ARG A 201 11.30 7.96 -7.83
N LEU A 202 10.66 6.82 -7.64
CA LEU A 202 9.58 6.69 -6.66
C LEU A 202 10.13 6.76 -5.23
N PRO A 203 9.41 7.40 -4.29
CA PRO A 203 9.71 7.27 -2.88
C PRO A 203 9.74 5.80 -2.46
N VAL A 204 10.66 5.44 -1.56
CA VAL A 204 10.87 4.04 -1.11
C VAL A 204 9.56 3.38 -0.67
N ARG A 205 8.70 4.09 0.07
CA ARG A 205 7.40 3.59 0.53
C ARG A 205 6.49 3.23 -0.65
N THR A 206 6.37 4.14 -1.62
CA THR A 206 5.56 3.92 -2.82
C THR A 206 6.14 2.79 -3.68
N ALA A 207 7.46 2.73 -3.87
CA ALA A 207 8.12 1.63 -4.57
C ALA A 207 7.84 0.27 -3.89
N CYS A 208 7.94 0.20 -2.57
CA CYS A 208 7.61 -1.00 -1.79
C CYS A 208 6.14 -1.42 -1.97
N HIS A 209 5.20 -0.47 -1.91
CA HIS A 209 3.80 -0.74 -2.18
C HIS A 209 3.60 -1.32 -3.59
N ARG A 210 4.19 -0.70 -4.61
CA ARG A 210 4.05 -1.16 -6.00
C ARG A 210 4.67 -2.54 -6.20
N THR A 211 5.81 -2.84 -5.57
CA THR A 211 6.38 -4.19 -5.58
C THR A 211 5.44 -5.22 -4.96
N LEU A 212 4.89 -4.94 -3.77
CA LEU A 212 3.96 -5.85 -3.09
C LEU A 212 2.66 -6.03 -3.89
N ALA A 213 2.10 -4.94 -4.42
CA ALA A 213 0.93 -4.98 -5.29
C ALA A 213 1.20 -5.82 -6.55
N THR A 214 2.36 -5.64 -7.19
CA THR A 214 2.75 -6.45 -8.36
C THR A 214 2.82 -7.93 -8.03
N HIS A 215 3.45 -8.28 -6.91
CA HIS A 215 3.59 -9.67 -6.47
C HIS A 215 2.23 -10.34 -6.18
N HIS A 216 1.30 -9.61 -5.58
CA HIS A 216 0.02 -10.16 -5.14
C HIS A 216 -1.13 -10.00 -6.15
N LEU A 217 -1.06 -9.04 -7.06
CA LEU A 217 -2.11 -8.70 -8.04
C LEU A 217 -1.68 -8.94 -9.49
N GLY A 218 -0.45 -9.43 -9.70
CA GLY A 218 0.13 -9.63 -11.02
C GLY A 218 0.60 -8.34 -11.72
N HIS A 219 0.16 -7.16 -11.28
CA HIS A 219 0.60 -5.87 -11.81
C HIS A 219 0.34 -4.73 -10.82
N ALA A 220 1.00 -3.59 -11.01
CA ALA A 220 0.72 -2.36 -10.28
C ALA A 220 0.97 -1.12 -11.14
N GLU A 221 0.14 -0.08 -10.98
CA GLU A 221 0.36 1.21 -11.64
C GLU A 221 1.56 1.93 -11.02
N VAL A 222 2.57 2.20 -11.82
CA VAL A 222 3.75 2.98 -11.40
C VAL A 222 3.40 4.47 -11.32
N GLY A 223 2.62 4.96 -12.27
CA GLY A 223 2.10 6.34 -12.30
C GLY A 223 1.60 6.75 -13.68
N GLU A 224 1.08 7.96 -13.75
CA GLU A 224 0.63 8.61 -14.99
C GLU A 224 1.61 9.71 -15.39
N TYR A 225 2.02 9.71 -16.66
CA TYR A 225 3.07 10.58 -17.18
C TYR A 225 2.70 11.14 -18.56
N SER A 226 3.36 12.22 -18.96
CA SER A 226 3.44 12.54 -20.39
C SER A 226 4.14 11.41 -21.15
N ARG A 227 3.82 11.20 -22.43
CA ARG A 227 4.44 10.10 -23.19
C ARG A 227 5.97 10.21 -23.26
N SER A 228 6.52 11.40 -23.49
CA SER A 228 7.97 11.63 -23.53
C SER A 228 8.65 11.32 -22.21
N GLU A 229 8.01 11.68 -21.09
CA GLU A 229 8.50 11.38 -19.76
C GLU A 229 8.44 9.87 -19.47
N ALA A 230 7.32 9.21 -19.79
CA ALA A 230 7.17 7.76 -19.65
C ALA A 230 8.29 7.01 -20.38
N THR A 231 8.59 7.39 -21.63
CA THR A 231 9.70 6.80 -22.41
C THR A 231 11.04 6.97 -21.67
N THR A 232 11.33 8.18 -21.18
CA THR A 232 12.58 8.47 -20.46
C THR A 232 12.72 7.63 -19.18
N LEU A 233 11.63 7.48 -18.43
CA LEU A 233 11.60 6.69 -17.19
C LEU A 233 11.70 5.19 -17.48
N LEU A 234 11.05 4.70 -18.54
CA LEU A 234 11.14 3.31 -18.99
C LEU A 234 12.56 2.95 -19.43
N ASP A 235 13.24 3.84 -20.17
CA ASP A 235 14.64 3.63 -20.55
C ASP A 235 15.56 3.57 -19.33
N ALA A 236 15.33 4.43 -18.34
CA ALA A 236 16.06 4.39 -17.08
C ALA A 236 15.80 3.07 -16.33
N ALA A 237 14.53 2.68 -16.17
CA ALA A 237 14.15 1.42 -15.54
C ALA A 237 14.75 0.20 -16.25
N ALA A 238 14.75 0.16 -17.58
CA ALA A 238 15.35 -0.91 -18.38
C ALA A 238 16.87 -1.01 -18.14
N ARG A 239 17.59 0.11 -18.03
CA ARG A 239 19.01 0.10 -17.64
C ARG A 239 19.21 -0.48 -16.24
N HIS A 240 18.38 -0.11 -15.28
CA HIS A 240 18.46 -0.63 -13.91
C HIS A 240 18.11 -2.12 -13.82
N ALA A 241 17.14 -2.59 -14.61
CA ALA A 241 16.76 -4.01 -14.72
C ALA A 241 17.90 -4.83 -15.32
N LYS A 242 18.47 -4.37 -16.45
CA LYS A 242 19.62 -5.01 -17.10
C LYS A 242 20.83 -5.11 -16.17
N ALA A 243 21.14 -4.05 -15.43
CA ALA A 243 22.26 -4.04 -14.49
C ALA A 243 22.10 -5.03 -13.33
N ARG A 244 20.87 -5.49 -13.05
CA ARG A 244 20.54 -6.47 -12.01
C ARG A 244 20.29 -7.87 -12.55
N GLY A 245 20.21 -8.04 -13.86
CA GLY A 245 19.75 -9.30 -14.46
C GLY A 245 18.27 -9.59 -14.20
N SER A 246 17.45 -8.58 -13.88
CA SER A 246 16.02 -8.72 -13.64
C SER A 246 15.25 -8.78 -14.96
N GLY A 247 14.25 -9.68 -15.02
CA GLY A 247 13.33 -9.85 -16.15
C GLY A 247 12.08 -8.97 -16.09
N VAL A 248 12.05 -7.97 -15.22
CA VAL A 248 10.84 -7.16 -14.95
C VAL A 248 10.35 -6.48 -16.23
N ARG A 249 9.03 -6.52 -16.43
CA ARG A 249 8.36 -5.96 -17.60
C ARG A 249 7.48 -4.78 -17.21
N PHE A 250 7.35 -3.84 -18.13
CA PHE A 250 6.46 -2.69 -18.00
C PHE A 250 5.46 -2.66 -19.15
N PHE A 251 4.26 -2.18 -18.86
CA PHE A 251 3.17 -2.01 -19.80
C PHE A 251 2.70 -0.55 -19.82
N VAL A 252 2.43 -0.01 -21.01
CA VAL A 252 1.99 1.37 -21.19
C VAL A 252 0.54 1.37 -21.65
N ALA A 253 -0.34 1.88 -20.79
CA ALA A 253 -1.77 1.90 -21.00
C ALA A 253 -2.27 3.32 -21.26
N GLN A 254 -3.44 3.41 -21.89
CA GLN A 254 -4.13 4.68 -22.11
C GLN A 254 -4.49 5.33 -20.76
N ALA A 255 -4.20 6.62 -20.58
CA ALA A 255 -4.75 7.39 -19.46
C ALA A 255 -6.24 7.67 -19.73
N ALA A 256 -7.07 7.56 -18.69
CA ALA A 256 -8.52 7.81 -18.78
C ALA A 256 -8.84 9.30 -18.97
#